data_AF-A0A5J9U6Y0-F1
#
_entry.id   AF-A0A5J9U6Y0-F1
#
_cell.length_a   1.000
_cell.length_b   1.000
_cell.length_c   1.000
_cell.angle_alpha   90.00
_cell.angle_beta   90.00
_cell.angle_gamma   90.00
#
_symmetry.space_group_name_H-M   'P 1'
#
loop_
_entity.id
_entity.type
_entity.pdbx_description
1 polymer ?
#
loop_
_entity_poly.entity_id
_entity_poly.type
_entity_poly.pdbx_seq_one_letter_code
_entity_poly.pdbx_strand_id
1 'polypeptide(L)'
;MVGFLTDKDGLTRDDIVVYPTLMVRSLEAHTRRCAVLDVLRRAGKQQTEHRLPRLLVFTKEKFLDVYVRPHMEEVPDVLGAMDGEIPFQGCDSLERKQKLPNKKSVST
;
A
#
# COMPACT_ATOMS: atom_id res chain seq x y z
N MET A 1 0.78 -15.38 -7.57
CA MET A 1 1.37 -14.04 -7.75
C MET A 1 0.38 -13.08 -8.39
N VAL A 2 0.05 -13.23 -9.68
CA VAL A 2 -0.88 -12.32 -10.39
C VAL A 2 -2.22 -12.18 -9.66
N GLY A 3 -2.85 -13.30 -9.27
CA GLY A 3 -4.10 -13.26 -8.50
C GLY A 3 -3.98 -12.55 -7.15
N PHE A 4 -2.83 -12.58 -6.48
CA PHE A 4 -2.66 -11.80 -5.25
C PHE A 4 -2.58 -10.29 -5.54
N LEU A 5 -1.79 -9.92 -6.56
CA LEU A 5 -1.64 -8.52 -6.97
C LEU A 5 -2.98 -7.94 -7.43
N THR A 6 -3.81 -8.72 -8.12
CA THR A 6 -5.13 -8.27 -8.56
C THR A 6 -6.18 -8.31 -7.44
N ASP A 7 -6.33 -9.43 -6.75
CA ASP A 7 -7.43 -9.64 -5.81
C ASP A 7 -7.16 -9.03 -4.43
N LYS A 8 -5.90 -9.04 -3.96
CA LYS A 8 -5.57 -8.53 -2.62
C LYS A 8 -4.97 -7.13 -2.62
N ASP A 9 -4.18 -6.77 -3.63
CA ASP A 9 -3.56 -5.44 -3.71
C ASP A 9 -4.37 -4.45 -4.56
N GLY A 10 -5.37 -4.91 -5.30
CA GLY A 10 -6.20 -4.08 -6.16
C GLY A 10 -5.48 -3.54 -7.40
N LEU A 11 -4.36 -4.16 -7.82
CA LEU A 11 -3.68 -3.79 -9.06
C LEU A 11 -4.48 -4.28 -10.26
N THR A 12 -4.46 -3.49 -11.33
CA THR A 12 -5.01 -3.94 -12.61
C THR A 12 -3.98 -4.79 -13.36
N ARG A 13 -4.44 -5.58 -14.35
CA ARG A 13 -3.52 -6.28 -15.25
C ARG A 13 -2.64 -5.31 -16.04
N ASP A 14 -3.15 -4.12 -16.36
CA ASP A 14 -2.39 -3.07 -17.03
C ASP A 14 -1.21 -2.61 -16.15
N ASP A 15 -1.45 -2.39 -14.85
CA ASP A 15 -0.37 -2.04 -13.92
C ASP A 15 0.72 -3.12 -13.88
N ILE A 16 0.37 -4.41 -13.98
CA ILE A 16 1.33 -5.52 -14.02
C ILE A 16 2.14 -5.50 -15.33
N VAL A 17 1.51 -5.18 -16.46
CA VAL A 17 2.17 -5.08 -17.77
C VAL A 17 3.12 -3.88 -17.81
N VAL A 18 2.71 -2.73 -17.26
CA VAL A 18 3.54 -1.52 -17.17
C VAL A 18 4.72 -1.72 -16.22
N TYR A 19 4.53 -2.52 -15.17
CA TYR A 19 5.53 -2.76 -14.12
C TYR A 19 5.86 -4.27 -13.99
N PRO A 20 6.53 -4.88 -15.00
CA PRO A 20 6.81 -6.32 -14.99
C PRO A 20 7.74 -6.72 -13.82
N THR A 21 8.48 -5.78 -13.23
CA THR A 21 9.29 -6.01 -12.03
C THR A 21 8.48 -6.39 -10.79
N LEU A 22 7.15 -6.18 -10.80
CA LEU A 22 6.25 -6.75 -9.79
C LEU A 22 6.30 -8.28 -9.80
N MET A 23 6.54 -8.91 -10.95
CA MET A 23 6.55 -10.37 -11.08
C MET A 23 7.88 -11.01 -10.65
N VAL A 24 8.94 -10.21 -10.47
CA VAL A 24 10.29 -10.69 -10.12
C VAL A 24 10.42 -10.96 -8.62
N ARG A 25 9.57 -10.38 -7.78
CA ARG A 25 9.65 -10.46 -6.32
C ARG A 25 8.81 -11.60 -5.77
N SER A 26 9.14 -12.07 -4.57
CA SER A 26 8.33 -13.06 -3.86
C SER A 26 7.01 -12.45 -3.37
N LEU A 27 6.03 -13.32 -3.16
CA LEU A 27 4.72 -12.95 -2.63
C LEU A 27 4.86 -12.35 -1.22
N GLU A 28 5.77 -12.91 -0.44
CA GLU A 28 6.10 -12.43 0.90
C GLU A 28 6.62 -10.99 0.86
N ALA A 29 7.50 -10.66 -0.08
CA ALA A 29 8.01 -9.31 -0.22
C ALA A 29 6.92 -8.30 -0.56
N HIS A 30 5.95 -8.68 -1.41
CA HIS A 30 4.77 -7.85 -1.68
C HIS A 30 3.89 -7.68 -0.45
N THR A 31 3.59 -8.79 0.22
CA THR A 31 2.75 -8.80 1.43
C THR A 31 3.29 -7.85 2.50
N ARG A 32 4.60 -7.90 2.79
CA ARG A 32 5.26 -7.00 3.76
C ARG A 32 5.16 -5.54 3.34
N ARG A 33 5.38 -5.22 2.07
CA ARG A 33 5.28 -3.85 1.55
C ARG A 33 3.87 -3.31 1.62
N CYS A 34 2.89 -4.13 1.27
CA CYS A 34 1.49 -3.75 1.35
C CYS A 34 1.05 -3.56 2.80
N ALA A 35 1.54 -4.40 3.74
CA ALA A 35 1.33 -4.19 5.18
C ALA A 35 1.90 -2.83 5.65
N VAL A 36 3.13 -2.50 5.28
CA VAL A 36 3.76 -1.20 5.60
C VAL A 36 2.91 -0.03 5.09
N LEU A 37 2.52 -0.08 3.81
CA LEU A 37 1.69 0.97 3.21
C LEU A 37 0.33 1.07 3.90
N ASP A 38 -0.26 -0.05 4.32
CA ASP A 38 -1.52 -0.10 5.04
C ASP A 38 -1.41 0.55 6.43
N VAL A 39 -0.34 0.24 7.18
CA VAL A 39 -0.03 0.84 8.48
C VAL A 39 0.15 2.36 8.36
N LEU A 40 0.97 2.81 7.41
CA LEU A 40 1.19 4.25 7.16
C LEU A 40 -0.10 4.96 6.77
N ARG A 41 -0.96 4.31 5.98
CA ARG A 41 -2.26 4.87 5.61
C ARG A 41 -3.17 5.04 6.82
N ARG A 42 -3.26 4.02 7.67
CA ARG A 42 -4.07 4.06 8.90
C ARG A 42 -3.58 5.13 9.87
N ALA A 43 -2.27 5.37 9.91
CA ALA A 43 -1.65 6.44 10.68
C ALA A 43 -1.77 7.83 10.04
N GLY A 44 -2.35 7.96 8.83
CA GLY A 44 -2.46 9.24 8.11
C GLY A 44 -1.12 9.77 7.58
N LYS A 45 -0.09 8.92 7.51
CA LYS A 45 1.28 9.25 7.10
C LYS A 45 1.60 8.87 5.65
N GLN A 46 0.64 8.28 4.93
CA GLN A 46 0.85 7.92 3.53
C GLN A 46 0.84 9.19 2.65
N GLN A 47 2.01 9.56 2.12
CA GLN A 47 2.10 10.61 1.11
C GLN A 47 1.60 10.07 -0.24
N THR A 48 0.39 10.49 -0.62
CA THR A 48 -0.40 9.98 -1.75
C THR A 48 0.10 10.44 -3.12
N GLU A 49 1.40 10.68 -3.30
CA GLU A 49 1.90 11.26 -4.55
C GLU A 49 2.08 10.22 -5.67
N HIS A 50 2.09 8.91 -5.33
CA HIS A 50 2.40 7.85 -6.29
C HIS A 50 1.39 6.70 -6.22
N ARG A 51 1.01 6.18 -7.40
CA ARG A 51 0.17 4.98 -7.53
C ARG A 51 0.87 3.77 -6.91
N LEU A 52 0.09 2.91 -6.26
CA LEU A 52 0.53 1.67 -5.59
C LEU A 52 1.54 0.83 -6.40
N PRO A 53 1.34 0.51 -7.69
CA PRO A 53 2.31 -0.29 -8.45
C PRO A 53 3.70 0.33 -8.51
N ARG A 54 3.80 1.67 -8.58
CA ARG A 54 5.09 2.38 -8.56
C ARG A 54 5.81 2.23 -7.22
N LEU A 55 5.07 2.14 -6.13
CA LEU A 55 5.63 1.95 -4.79
C LEU A 55 6.18 0.53 -4.61
N LEU A 56 5.44 -0.45 -5.14
CA LEU A 56 5.78 -1.86 -5.02
C LEU A 56 6.98 -2.27 -5.87
N VAL A 57 7.36 -1.49 -6.88
CA VAL A 57 8.57 -1.75 -7.69
C VAL A 57 9.87 -1.15 -7.11
N PHE A 58 9.83 -0.32 -6.07
CA PHE A 58 11.05 0.23 -5.46
C PHE A 58 11.99 -0.85 -4.96
N THR A 59 13.31 -0.66 -5.07
CA THR A 59 14.29 -1.59 -4.46
C THR A 59 14.02 -1.74 -2.95
N LYS A 60 14.52 -2.81 -2.32
CA LYS A 60 14.32 -3.00 -0.87
C LYS A 60 14.83 -1.78 -0.10
N GLU A 61 16.03 -1.33 -0.41
CA GLU A 61 16.65 -0.18 0.23
C GLU A 61 15.85 1.11 0.04
N LYS A 62 15.44 1.44 -1.20
CA LYS A 62 14.63 2.63 -1.46
C LYS A 62 13.29 2.58 -0.75
N PHE A 63 12.68 1.41 -0.66
CA PHE A 63 11.42 1.24 0.08
C PHE A 63 11.62 1.50 1.58
N LEU A 64 12.69 0.95 2.18
CA LEU A 64 13.02 1.18 3.59
C LEU A 64 13.28 2.66 3.88
N ASP A 65 14.02 3.33 3.01
CA ASP A 65 14.41 4.73 3.17
C ASP A 65 13.21 5.68 3.13
N VAL A 66 12.24 5.40 2.25
CA VAL A 66 11.09 6.29 2.04
C VAL A 66 9.92 5.96 2.98
N TYR A 67 9.66 4.68 3.25
CA TYR A 67 8.43 4.26 3.93
C TYR A 67 8.64 3.66 5.32
N VAL A 68 9.85 3.23 5.67
CA VAL A 68 10.08 2.58 6.97
C VAL A 68 10.83 3.53 7.89
N ARG A 69 12.09 3.85 7.59
CA ARG A 69 12.96 4.66 8.45
C ARG A 69 12.35 5.99 8.91
N PRO A 70 11.69 6.79 8.04
CA PRO A 70 11.15 8.08 8.45
C PRO A 70 9.96 7.97 9.42
N HIS A 71 9.35 6.80 9.52
CA HIS A 71 8.13 6.58 10.29
C HIS A 71 8.33 5.63 11.47
N MET A 72 9.53 5.09 11.70
CA MET A 72 9.79 4.13 12.78
C MET A 72 9.48 4.69 14.18
N GLU A 73 9.78 5.97 14.42
CA GLU A 73 9.55 6.59 15.73
C GLU A 73 8.07 6.95 15.95
N GLU A 74 7.39 7.44 14.93
CA GLU A 74 5.98 7.88 15.03
C GLU A 74 4.99 6.72 14.88
N VAL A 75 5.37 5.68 14.13
CA VAL A 75 4.53 4.52 13.79
C VAL A 75 5.40 3.25 13.89
N PRO A 76 5.66 2.74 15.11
CA PRO A 76 6.54 1.58 15.32
C PRO A 76 6.06 0.32 14.60
N ASP A 77 4.74 0.19 14.40
CA ASP A 77 4.10 -0.89 13.65
C ASP A 77 4.65 -1.04 12.21
N VAL A 78 5.25 0.00 11.64
CA VAL A 78 5.83 -0.05 10.30
C VAL A 78 7.01 -1.03 10.23
N LEU A 79 7.79 -1.15 11.31
CA LEU A 79 8.87 -2.12 11.39
C LEU A 79 8.32 -3.54 11.47
N GLY A 80 7.33 -3.77 12.35
CA GLY A 80 6.68 -5.09 12.48
C GLY A 80 5.97 -5.53 11.19
N ALA A 81 5.40 -4.60 10.44
CA ALA A 81 4.85 -4.88 9.10
C ALA A 81 5.93 -5.28 8.08
N MET A 82 7.10 -4.66 8.13
CA MET A 82 8.22 -4.99 7.25
C MET A 82 8.86 -6.34 7.60
N ASP A 83 8.92 -6.68 8.89
CA ASP A 83 9.46 -7.95 9.39
C ASP A 83 8.48 -9.11 9.20
N GLY A 84 7.20 -8.82 8.95
CA GLY A 84 6.15 -9.79 8.67
C GLY A 84 5.34 -10.20 9.91
N GLU A 85 5.52 -9.50 11.02
CA GLU A 85 4.77 -9.68 12.26
C GLU A 85 3.33 -9.17 12.12
N ILE A 86 3.13 -8.13 11.30
CA ILE A 86 1.80 -7.59 10.99
C ILE A 86 1.34 -8.10 9.63
N PRO A 87 0.29 -8.95 9.57
CA PRO A 87 -0.17 -9.53 8.31
C PRO A 87 -0.94 -8.51 7.46
N PHE A 88 -0.70 -8.52 6.15
CA PHE A 88 -1.49 -7.73 5.20
C PHE A 88 -2.86 -8.38 4.93
N GLN A 89 -3.92 -7.66 5.31
CA GLN A 89 -5.30 -8.15 5.21
C GLN A 89 -5.98 -7.87 3.86
N GLY A 90 -5.33 -7.15 2.94
CA GLY A 90 -5.90 -6.82 1.63
C GLY A 90 -6.45 -5.41 1.53
N CYS A 91 -6.64 -4.99 0.28
CA CYS A 91 -7.08 -3.67 -0.16
C CYS A 91 -8.61 -3.49 -0.05
N ASP A 92 -9.41 -4.52 0.25
CA ASP A 92 -10.87 -4.40 0.45
C ASP A 92 -11.27 -3.46 1.59
N SER A 93 -10.35 -3.18 2.52
CA SER A 93 -10.56 -2.14 3.55
C SER A 93 -10.47 -0.70 2.99
N LEU A 94 -10.09 -0.52 1.71
CA LEU A 94 -9.77 0.77 1.09
C LEU A 94 -10.99 1.39 0.42
N GLU A 95 -11.94 0.56 -0.01
CA GLU A 95 -13.14 1.04 -0.71
C GLU A 95 -14.16 1.70 0.22
N ARG A 96 -14.06 1.48 1.54
CA ARG A 96 -15.05 2.03 2.50
C ARG A 96 -14.90 3.50 2.86
N LYS A 97 -13.83 4.20 2.44
CA LYS A 97 -13.66 5.65 2.72
C LYS A 97 -13.26 6.51 1.52
N GLN A 98 -13.80 6.21 0.34
CA GLN A 98 -13.92 7.20 -0.74
C GLN A 98 -15.39 7.47 -1.11
N LYS A 99 -16.30 7.46 -0.13
CA LYS A 99 -17.55 8.24 -0.25
C LYS A 99 -17.34 9.59 0.41
N LEU A 100 -16.97 10.57 -0.41
CA LEU A 100 -17.06 11.99 -0.07
C LEU A 100 -18.51 12.32 0.34
N PRO A 101 -18.78 13.05 1.43
CA PRO A 101 -20.14 13.46 1.77
C PRO A 101 -20.65 14.40 0.67
N ASN A 102 -21.70 13.98 -0.05
CA ASN A 102 -22.46 14.86 -0.90
C ASN A 102 -23.04 15.97 -0.02
N LYS A 103 -22.44 17.16 -0.05
CA LYS A 103 -22.98 18.34 0.63
C LYS A 103 -24.34 18.62 0.02
N LYS A 104 -25.37 18.43 0.82
CA LYS A 104 -26.69 19.01 0.61
C LYS A 104 -26.51 20.51 0.37
N SER A 105 -26.98 21.01 -0.77
CA SER A 105 -27.44 22.39 -0.88
C SER A 105 -28.94 22.34 -1.13
N VAL A 106 -29.69 22.43 -0.03
CA VAL A 106 -31.05 22.95 0.00
C VAL A 106 -30.94 24.48 0.15
N SER A 107 -31.95 25.16 -0.36
CA SER A 107 -32.28 26.60 -0.28
C SER A 107 -31.68 27.45 -1.41
N THR A 108 -32.45 28.23 -2.16
CA THR A 108 -33.75 28.88 -1.88
C THR A 108 -34.60 28.93 -3.14
#